data_AF-A0A1J0P861-F1
#
_entry.id   AF-A0A1J0P861-F1
#
_cell.length_a   1.000
_cell.length_b   1.000
_cell.length_c   1.000
_cell.angle_alpha   90.00
_cell.angle_beta   90.00
_cell.angle_gamma   90.00
#
_symmetry.space_group_name_H-M   'P 1'
#
loop_
_entity.id
_entity.type
_entity.pdbx_description
1 polymer ?
#
loop_
_entity_poly.entity_id
_entity_poly.type
_entity_poly.pdbx_seq_one_letter_code
_entity_poly.pdbx_strand_id
1 'polypeptide(L)'
;MRYCLSFTAASLRPELACVIAQVHLQQADWQKTKTAVLTSNALQARSASSAKRLESELRQRLQTLTPAQLELLATGSGEDRTAMAWLASLKRIQLAFDVVQEVLAEKLAGMDPVLRRSDMVAFYELQELIHPELAEVASSSRQKIRSTLLHMFREAGLLVGKAGKGGVLGTVQRPLLSLEVQRLVSAEDPALLVGFLVAPPRQSRAVAKANVLAPRR
;
A
#
# COMPACT_ATOMS: atom_id res chain seq x y z
N MET A 1 3.20 15.59 -7.28
CA MET A 1 4.23 14.55 -7.51
C MET A 1 3.76 13.64 -8.64
N ARG A 2 4.66 13.05 -9.44
CA ARG A 2 4.28 12.13 -10.52
C ARG A 2 3.96 10.74 -9.95
N TYR A 3 2.93 10.07 -10.44
CA TYR A 3 2.60 8.70 -10.08
C TYR A 3 3.63 7.69 -10.59
N CYS A 4 4.01 6.75 -9.71
CA CYS A 4 4.76 5.57 -10.08
C CYS A 4 3.81 4.53 -10.67
N LEU A 5 3.87 4.26 -11.97
CA LEU A 5 2.97 3.33 -12.67
C LEU A 5 3.61 1.97 -13.01
N SER A 6 4.90 1.79 -12.72
CA SER A 6 5.65 0.56 -13.03
C SER A 6 5.40 -0.59 -12.04
N PHE A 7 4.57 -0.38 -11.02
CA PHE A 7 4.38 -1.33 -9.91
C PHE A 7 3.73 -2.66 -10.31
N THR A 8 3.24 -2.77 -11.53
CA THR A 8 2.48 -3.93 -12.03
C THR A 8 3.25 -5.24 -12.09
N ALA A 9 4.58 -5.21 -11.90
CA ALA A 9 5.44 -6.37 -11.81
C ALA A 9 5.12 -7.30 -10.63
N ALA A 10 4.63 -6.73 -9.52
CA ALA A 10 4.21 -7.47 -8.34
C ALA A 10 2.88 -6.90 -7.81
N SER A 11 1.95 -7.79 -7.45
CA SER A 11 0.87 -7.42 -6.52
C SER A 11 1.44 -7.22 -5.11
N LEU A 12 0.65 -7.34 -4.05
CA LEU A 12 1.13 -7.10 -2.69
C LEU A 12 2.18 -8.12 -2.26
N ARG A 13 1.91 -9.41 -2.50
CA ARG A 13 2.81 -10.54 -2.19
C ARG A 13 3.44 -10.49 -0.78
N PRO A 14 2.64 -10.47 0.31
CA PRO A 14 3.15 -10.34 1.68
C PRO A 14 4.22 -11.39 2.03
N GLU A 15 4.02 -12.65 1.64
CA GLU A 15 5.00 -13.71 1.94
C GLU A 15 6.34 -13.53 1.21
N LEU A 16 6.32 -13.06 -0.04
CA LEU A 16 7.56 -12.77 -0.77
C LEU A 16 8.25 -11.52 -0.21
N ALA A 17 7.46 -10.53 0.23
CA ALA A 17 7.98 -9.36 0.92
C ALA A 17 8.64 -9.75 2.25
N CYS A 18 8.02 -10.65 3.02
CA CYS A 18 8.60 -11.23 4.24
C CYS A 18 9.94 -11.91 3.97
N VAL A 19 10.04 -12.73 2.91
CA VAL A 19 11.31 -13.39 2.54
C VAL A 19 12.42 -12.36 2.28
N ILE A 20 12.13 -11.28 1.54
CA ILE A 20 13.11 -10.21 1.29
C ILE A 20 13.49 -9.50 2.58
N ALA A 21 12.53 -9.22 3.47
CA ALA A 21 12.77 -8.57 4.75
C ALA A 21 13.67 -9.43 5.65
N GLN A 22 13.41 -10.75 5.75
CA GLN A 22 14.25 -11.68 6.52
C GLN A 22 15.69 -11.73 6.01
N VAL A 23 15.90 -11.78 4.69
CA VAL A 23 17.24 -11.70 4.11
C VAL A 23 17.88 -10.34 4.42
N HIS A 24 17.12 -9.26 4.35
CA HIS A 24 17.63 -7.92 4.64
C HIS A 24 18.12 -7.77 6.09
N LEU A 25 17.37 -8.29 7.07
CA LEU A 25 17.74 -8.24 8.48
C LEU A 25 19.08 -8.92 8.77
N GLN A 26 19.46 -9.93 7.99
CA GLN A 26 20.75 -10.61 8.11
C GLN A 26 21.91 -9.84 7.44
N GLN A 27 21.62 -9.07 6.40
CA GLN A 27 22.65 -8.42 5.57
C GLN A 27 22.86 -6.94 5.91
N ALA A 28 21.82 -6.27 6.41
CA ALA A 28 21.74 -4.83 6.68
C ALA A 28 22.15 -3.93 5.50
N ASP A 29 22.13 -4.47 4.27
CA ASP A 29 22.51 -3.77 3.04
C ASP A 29 21.62 -4.24 1.89
N TRP A 30 20.96 -3.30 1.21
CA TRP A 30 19.98 -3.60 0.16
C TRP A 30 20.60 -4.22 -1.11
N GLN A 31 21.85 -3.91 -1.42
CA GLN A 31 22.55 -4.48 -2.57
C GLN A 31 22.98 -5.93 -2.28
N LYS A 32 23.47 -6.21 -1.06
CA LYS A 32 23.73 -7.58 -0.60
C LYS A 32 22.44 -8.39 -0.53
N THR A 33 21.36 -7.79 -0.02
CA THR A 33 20.01 -8.39 0.04
C THR A 33 19.55 -8.82 -1.36
N LYS A 34 19.62 -7.91 -2.34
CA LYS A 34 19.28 -8.19 -3.74
C LYS A 34 20.08 -9.37 -4.28
N THR A 35 21.40 -9.36 -4.09
CA THR A 35 22.28 -10.44 -4.57
C THR A 35 21.88 -11.77 -3.93
N ALA A 36 21.70 -11.81 -2.61
CA ALA A 36 21.31 -13.02 -1.90
C ALA A 36 19.96 -13.57 -2.38
N VAL A 37 18.92 -12.73 -2.46
CA VAL A 37 17.57 -13.11 -2.91
C VAL A 37 17.58 -13.71 -4.32
N LEU A 38 18.34 -13.10 -5.24
CA LEU A 38 18.38 -13.55 -6.64
C LEU A 38 19.25 -14.80 -6.82
N THR A 39 20.40 -14.88 -6.17
CA THR A 39 21.32 -16.02 -6.31
C THR A 39 20.74 -17.30 -5.70
N SER A 40 20.00 -17.20 -4.58
CA SER A 40 19.34 -18.37 -3.97
C SER A 40 17.97 -18.69 -4.57
N ASN A 41 17.48 -17.90 -5.53
CA ASN A 41 16.08 -17.94 -6.01
C ASN A 41 15.07 -17.96 -4.85
N ALA A 42 15.29 -17.13 -3.82
CA ALA A 42 14.46 -17.12 -2.60
C ALA A 42 12.97 -16.86 -2.90
N LEU A 43 12.66 -16.15 -3.98
CA LEU A 43 11.28 -15.86 -4.41
C LEU A 43 10.62 -17.01 -5.18
N GLN A 44 11.35 -18.11 -5.41
CA GLN A 44 10.91 -19.28 -6.17
C GLN A 44 10.29 -18.92 -7.53
N ALA A 45 10.91 -17.95 -8.21
CA ALA A 45 10.42 -17.48 -9.50
C ALA A 45 10.75 -18.50 -10.60
N ARG A 46 9.85 -18.61 -11.59
CA ARG A 46 9.98 -19.56 -12.71
C ARG A 46 11.07 -19.18 -13.72
N SER A 47 11.59 -17.95 -13.65
CA SER A 47 12.68 -17.47 -14.51
C SER A 47 13.45 -16.33 -13.83
N ALA A 48 14.71 -16.15 -14.22
CA ALA A 48 15.55 -15.06 -13.74
C ALA A 48 14.98 -13.67 -14.06
N SER A 49 14.33 -13.50 -15.21
CA SER A 49 13.67 -12.24 -15.59
C SER A 49 12.46 -11.92 -14.72
N SER A 50 11.73 -12.94 -14.27
CA SER A 50 10.61 -12.79 -13.34
C SER A 50 11.13 -12.48 -11.93
N ALA A 51 12.17 -13.20 -11.49
CA ALA A 51 12.82 -12.96 -10.20
C ALA A 51 13.30 -11.51 -10.06
N LYS A 52 14.04 -11.00 -11.05
CA LYS A 52 14.57 -9.63 -11.07
C LYS A 52 13.48 -8.56 -10.97
N ARG A 53 12.36 -8.75 -11.68
CA ARG A 53 11.24 -7.80 -11.67
C ARG A 53 10.51 -7.81 -10.32
N LEU A 54 10.23 -9.00 -9.78
CA LEU A 54 9.60 -9.15 -8.46
C LEU A 54 10.48 -8.59 -7.36
N GLU A 55 11.76 -8.97 -7.34
CA GLU A 55 12.73 -8.49 -6.36
C GLU A 55 12.86 -6.98 -6.39
N SER A 56 13.06 -6.38 -7.58
CA SER A 56 13.24 -4.94 -7.67
C SER A 56 12.01 -4.18 -7.19
N GLU A 57 10.82 -4.63 -7.56
CA GLU A 57 9.57 -3.97 -7.18
C GLU A 57 9.33 -4.08 -5.67
N LEU A 58 9.43 -5.28 -5.10
CA LEU A 58 9.22 -5.49 -3.67
C LEU A 58 10.28 -4.77 -2.85
N ARG A 59 11.57 -4.91 -3.20
CA ARG A 59 12.66 -4.22 -2.48
C ARG A 59 12.47 -2.70 -2.46
N GLN A 60 12.09 -2.09 -3.59
CA GLN A 60 11.86 -0.63 -3.63
C GLN A 60 10.72 -0.18 -2.71
N ARG A 61 9.67 -1.01 -2.53
CA ARG A 61 8.62 -0.73 -1.54
C ARG A 61 9.18 -0.87 -0.13
N LEU A 62 9.87 -1.97 0.16
CA LEU A 62 10.40 -2.26 1.50
C LEU A 62 11.46 -1.25 1.96
N GLN A 63 12.21 -0.66 1.04
CA GLN A 63 13.14 0.45 1.32
C GLN A 63 12.46 1.69 1.94
N THR A 64 11.14 1.82 1.82
CA THR A 64 10.39 2.92 2.44
C THR A 64 10.05 2.65 3.91
N LEU A 65 10.09 1.40 4.37
CA LEU A 65 9.70 1.05 5.74
C LEU A 65 10.78 1.43 6.76
N THR A 66 10.35 1.76 7.97
CA THR A 66 11.27 1.95 9.10
C THR A 66 11.83 0.59 9.56
N PRO A 67 12.96 0.56 10.30
CA PRO A 67 13.52 -0.69 10.81
C PRO A 67 12.52 -1.53 11.61
N ALA A 68 11.70 -0.91 12.47
CA ALA A 68 10.69 -1.62 13.25
C ALA A 68 9.55 -2.19 12.38
N GLN A 69 9.16 -1.50 11.31
CA GLN A 69 8.16 -1.99 10.35
C GLN A 69 8.72 -3.15 9.51
N LEU A 70 10.01 -3.11 9.14
CA LEU A 70 10.69 -4.22 8.47
C LEU A 70 10.81 -5.45 9.36
N GLU A 71 11.13 -5.25 10.64
CA GLU A 71 11.18 -6.33 11.63
C GLU A 71 9.81 -7.02 11.76
N LEU A 72 8.73 -6.23 11.91
CA LEU A 72 7.37 -6.76 11.99
C LEU A 72 6.96 -7.51 10.71
N LEU A 73 7.38 -7.02 9.53
CA LEU A 73 7.17 -7.73 8.27
C LEU A 73 7.93 -9.07 8.21
N ALA A 74 9.09 -9.18 8.84
CA ALA A 74 9.92 -10.38 8.78
C ALA A 74 9.48 -11.46 9.78
N THR A 75 8.97 -11.06 10.94
CA THR A 75 8.74 -11.95 12.10
C THR A 75 7.29 -12.03 12.55
N GLY A 76 6.46 -11.06 12.16
CA GLY A 76 5.06 -10.96 12.57
C GLY A 76 4.15 -12.01 11.94
N SER A 77 2.88 -11.97 12.37
CA SER A 77 1.81 -12.83 11.86
C SER A 77 1.51 -12.56 10.37
N GLY A 78 0.74 -13.44 9.72
CA GLY A 78 0.31 -13.21 8.33
C GLY A 78 -0.46 -11.89 8.14
N GLU A 79 -1.22 -11.46 9.15
CA GLU A 79 -1.93 -10.18 9.14
C GLU A 79 -0.96 -9.00 9.25
N ASP A 80 0.02 -9.08 10.15
CA ASP A 80 1.04 -8.04 10.31
C ASP A 80 1.92 -7.90 9.05
N ARG A 81 2.31 -9.04 8.46
CA ARG A 81 3.05 -9.07 7.17
C ARG A 81 2.26 -8.39 6.07
N THR A 82 0.97 -8.71 5.97
CA THR A 82 0.07 -8.12 4.98
C THR A 82 -0.05 -6.61 5.19
N ALA A 83 -0.21 -6.17 6.44
CA ALA A 83 -0.30 -4.76 6.76
C ALA A 83 1.00 -3.99 6.46
N MET A 84 2.17 -4.55 6.79
CA MET A 84 3.46 -3.91 6.50
C MET A 84 3.78 -3.89 4.99
N ALA A 85 3.45 -4.95 4.25
CA ALA A 85 3.54 -4.94 2.80
C ALA A 85 2.61 -3.88 2.18
N TRP A 86 1.42 -3.68 2.76
CA TRP A 86 0.48 -2.66 2.30
C TRP A 86 0.98 -1.25 2.62
N LEU A 87 1.49 -1.02 3.83
CA LEU A 87 2.15 0.23 4.21
C LEU A 87 3.27 0.60 3.24
N ALA A 88 4.15 -0.34 2.93
CA ALA A 88 5.24 -0.14 1.96
C ALA A 88 4.72 0.24 0.56
N SER A 89 3.58 -0.32 0.17
CA SER A 89 2.92 -0.01 -1.11
C SER A 89 2.34 1.39 -1.10
N LEU A 90 1.65 1.80 -0.03
CA LEU A 90 1.10 3.15 0.13
C LEU A 90 2.19 4.22 0.06
N LYS A 91 3.32 4.01 0.75
CA LYS A 91 4.45 4.96 0.79
C LYS A 91 5.16 5.11 -0.55
N ARG A 92 5.10 4.10 -1.42
CA ARG A 92 5.79 4.08 -2.72
C ARG A 92 4.89 4.41 -3.91
N ILE A 93 3.61 4.05 -3.83
CA ILE A 93 2.65 4.10 -4.93
C ILE A 93 1.54 5.08 -4.54
N GLN A 94 1.76 6.37 -4.80
CA GLN A 94 0.82 7.43 -4.44
C GLN A 94 -0.59 7.19 -5.00
N LEU A 95 -0.71 6.68 -6.24
CA LEU A 95 -1.98 6.28 -6.84
C LEU A 95 -2.79 5.32 -5.94
N ALA A 96 -2.11 4.40 -5.24
CA ALA A 96 -2.78 3.46 -4.35
C ALA A 96 -3.30 4.16 -3.09
N PHE A 97 -2.54 5.09 -2.54
CA PHE A 97 -2.95 5.90 -1.38
C PHE A 97 -4.14 6.79 -1.73
N ASP A 98 -4.10 7.48 -2.87
CA ASP A 98 -5.14 8.42 -3.31
C ASP A 98 -6.46 7.68 -3.59
N VAL A 99 -6.43 6.50 -4.24
CA VAL A 99 -7.64 5.69 -4.42
C VAL A 99 -8.25 5.27 -3.08
N VAL A 100 -7.43 4.92 -2.09
CA VAL A 100 -7.97 4.55 -0.77
C VAL A 100 -8.60 5.77 -0.08
N GLN A 101 -7.90 6.90 -0.08
CA GLN A 101 -8.34 8.11 0.60
C GLN A 101 -9.59 8.72 -0.06
N GLU A 102 -9.60 8.83 -1.38
CA GLU A 102 -10.64 9.55 -2.12
C GLU A 102 -11.83 8.65 -2.45
N VAL A 103 -11.60 7.38 -2.78
CA VAL A 103 -12.66 6.49 -3.25
C VAL A 103 -13.11 5.54 -2.15
N LEU A 104 -12.19 4.74 -1.59
CA LEU A 104 -12.59 3.65 -0.69
C LEU A 104 -13.10 4.19 0.66
N ALA A 105 -12.50 5.26 1.18
CA ALA A 105 -12.96 5.90 2.40
C ALA A 105 -14.35 6.52 2.23
N GLU A 106 -14.64 7.14 1.08
CA GLU A 106 -15.96 7.69 0.76
C GLU A 106 -17.03 6.59 0.72
N LYS A 107 -16.73 5.43 0.12
CA LYS A 107 -17.65 4.28 0.10
C LYS A 107 -18.08 3.84 1.50
N LEU A 108 -17.16 3.83 2.46
CA LEU A 108 -17.50 3.52 3.84
C LEU A 108 -18.26 4.66 4.53
N ALA A 109 -17.88 5.91 4.29
CA ALA A 109 -18.53 7.08 4.89
C ALA A 109 -19.98 7.28 4.41
N GLY A 110 -20.22 7.05 3.12
CA GLY A 110 -21.53 7.17 2.48
C GLY A 110 -22.45 5.96 2.69
N MET A 111 -22.04 4.96 3.46
CA MET A 111 -22.80 3.71 3.72
C MET A 111 -23.16 2.90 2.46
N ASP A 112 -22.42 3.09 1.36
CA ASP A 112 -22.47 2.25 0.15
C ASP A 112 -21.09 1.63 -0.06
N PRO A 113 -20.77 0.52 0.64
CA PRO A 113 -19.45 -0.09 0.58
C PRO A 113 -19.18 -0.78 -0.77
N VAL A 114 -20.12 -0.77 -1.72
CA VAL A 114 -19.93 -1.44 -3.01
C VAL A 114 -19.05 -0.57 -3.91
N LEU A 115 -17.85 -1.08 -4.23
CA LEU A 115 -16.97 -0.47 -5.24
C LEU A 115 -17.42 -0.92 -6.63
N ARG A 116 -17.64 0.03 -7.54
CA ARG A 116 -18.06 -0.19 -8.93
C ARG A 116 -17.00 0.33 -9.90
N ARG A 117 -17.06 -0.16 -11.14
CA ARG A 117 -16.19 0.31 -12.24
C ARG A 117 -16.35 1.81 -12.49
N SER A 118 -17.56 2.34 -12.39
CA SER A 118 -17.85 3.78 -12.56
C SER A 118 -17.09 4.64 -11.56
N ASP A 119 -16.96 4.19 -10.31
CA ASP A 119 -16.22 4.92 -9.26
C ASP A 119 -14.74 5.05 -9.63
N MET A 120 -14.13 3.95 -10.07
CA MET A 120 -12.75 3.97 -10.54
C MET A 120 -12.59 4.83 -11.80
N VAL A 121 -13.53 4.77 -12.74
CA VAL A 121 -13.50 5.59 -13.96
C VAL A 121 -13.51 7.07 -13.61
N ALA A 122 -14.46 7.50 -12.77
CA ALA A 122 -14.56 8.90 -12.33
C ALA A 122 -13.28 9.36 -11.61
N PHE A 123 -12.71 8.52 -10.73
CA PHE A 123 -11.43 8.82 -10.09
C PHE A 123 -10.31 9.03 -11.13
N TYR A 124 -10.12 8.12 -12.09
CA TYR A 124 -9.06 8.26 -13.08
C TYR A 124 -9.27 9.48 -13.99
N GLU A 125 -10.50 9.81 -14.38
CA GLU A 125 -10.81 10.99 -15.19
C GLU A 125 -10.42 12.28 -14.48
N LEU A 126 -10.71 12.39 -13.17
CA LEU A 126 -10.28 13.52 -12.36
C LEU A 126 -8.76 13.58 -12.21
N GLN A 127 -8.13 12.43 -11.93
CA GLN A 127 -6.68 12.38 -11.72
C GLN A 127 -5.89 12.63 -13.01
N GLU A 128 -6.40 12.28 -14.21
CA GLU A 128 -5.76 12.56 -15.50
C GLU A 128 -5.58 14.07 -15.75
N LEU A 129 -6.40 14.93 -15.13
CA LEU A 129 -6.25 16.39 -15.22
C LEU A 129 -5.01 16.93 -14.48
N ILE A 130 -4.56 16.20 -13.45
CA ILE A 130 -3.46 16.61 -12.55
C ILE A 130 -2.21 15.75 -12.81
N HIS A 131 -2.40 14.52 -13.30
CA HIS A 131 -1.40 13.49 -13.55
C HIS A 131 -1.41 13.09 -15.04
N PRO A 132 -0.80 13.88 -15.95
CA PRO A 132 -0.82 13.61 -17.38
C PRO A 132 -0.23 12.24 -17.76
N GLU A 133 0.66 11.68 -16.92
CA GLU A 133 1.19 10.33 -17.09
C GLU A 133 0.12 9.23 -17.12
N LEU A 134 -1.07 9.47 -16.55
CA LEU A 134 -2.21 8.54 -16.63
C LEU A 134 -2.87 8.55 -18.01
N ALA A 135 -2.87 9.70 -18.68
CA ALA A 135 -3.38 9.85 -20.04
C ALA A 135 -2.41 9.25 -21.07
N GLU A 136 -1.10 9.34 -20.82
CA GLU A 136 -0.03 8.89 -21.72
C GLU A 136 0.16 7.36 -21.76
N VAL A 137 -0.32 6.61 -20.75
CA VAL A 137 -0.15 5.15 -20.74
C VAL A 137 -1.07 4.45 -21.76
N ALA A 138 -0.50 3.47 -22.47
CA ALA A 138 -1.26 2.60 -23.36
C ALA A 138 -2.44 1.92 -22.64
N SER A 139 -3.51 1.65 -23.38
CA SER A 139 -4.75 1.04 -22.84
C SER A 139 -4.50 -0.29 -22.11
N SER A 140 -3.61 -1.14 -22.64
CA SER A 140 -3.20 -2.41 -22.02
C SER A 140 -2.49 -2.20 -20.67
N SER A 141 -1.61 -1.20 -20.58
CA SER A 141 -0.94 -0.81 -19.34
C SER A 141 -1.93 -0.27 -18.32
N ARG A 142 -2.88 0.57 -18.75
CA ARG A 142 -3.95 1.10 -17.88
C ARG A 142 -4.79 -0.03 -17.28
N GLN A 143 -5.19 -1.01 -18.09
CA GLN A 143 -5.90 -2.20 -17.61
C GLN A 143 -5.04 -3.00 -16.62
N LYS A 144 -3.74 -3.13 -16.89
CA LYS A 144 -2.83 -3.86 -16.00
C LYS A 144 -2.64 -3.14 -14.66
N ILE A 145 -2.47 -1.82 -14.66
CA ILE A 145 -2.41 -0.99 -13.45
C ILE A 145 -3.66 -1.18 -12.60
N ARG A 146 -4.84 -1.01 -13.20
CA ARG A 146 -6.14 -1.16 -12.52
C ARG A 146 -6.31 -2.56 -11.92
N SER A 147 -6.04 -3.60 -12.70
CA SER A 147 -6.20 -4.98 -12.25
C SER A 147 -5.21 -5.35 -11.13
N THR A 148 -3.95 -4.92 -11.23
CA THR A 148 -2.97 -5.12 -10.16
C THR A 148 -3.38 -4.37 -8.89
N LEU A 149 -3.80 -3.11 -9.00
CA LEU A 149 -4.22 -2.31 -7.85
C LEU A 149 -5.42 -2.93 -7.13
N LEU A 150 -6.46 -3.34 -7.88
CA LEU A 150 -7.60 -4.05 -7.32
C LEU A 150 -7.20 -5.39 -6.69
N HIS A 151 -6.17 -6.06 -7.19
CA HIS A 151 -5.68 -7.28 -6.57
C HIS A 151 -4.98 -6.99 -5.25
N MET A 152 -4.16 -5.93 -5.19
CA MET A 152 -3.50 -5.46 -3.98
C MET A 152 -4.50 -5.08 -2.90
N PHE A 153 -5.60 -4.41 -3.23
CA PHE A 153 -6.67 -4.11 -2.26
C PHE A 153 -7.30 -5.36 -1.66
N ARG A 154 -7.45 -6.44 -2.45
CA ARG A 154 -7.96 -7.72 -1.93
C ARG A 154 -6.94 -8.42 -1.04
N GLU A 155 -5.67 -8.45 -1.45
CA GLU A 155 -4.59 -8.99 -0.63
C GLU A 155 -4.45 -8.23 0.69
N ALA A 156 -4.62 -6.91 0.67
CA ALA A 156 -4.59 -6.05 1.86
C ALA A 156 -5.86 -6.14 2.72
N GLY A 157 -6.87 -6.91 2.31
CA GLY A 157 -8.14 -7.04 3.04
C GLY A 157 -9.10 -5.86 2.92
N LEU A 158 -8.80 -4.86 2.07
CA LEU A 158 -9.62 -3.67 1.85
C LEU A 158 -10.84 -3.93 0.95
N LEU A 159 -10.78 -4.98 0.13
CA LEU A 159 -11.83 -5.31 -0.83
C LEU A 159 -12.15 -6.81 -0.78
N VAL A 160 -13.42 -7.15 -0.64
CA VAL A 160 -13.91 -8.54 -0.63
C VAL A 160 -14.79 -8.81 -1.84
N GLY A 161 -14.77 -10.06 -2.29
CA GLY A 161 -15.54 -10.49 -3.45
C GLY A 161 -14.81 -10.22 -4.77
N LYS A 162 -15.49 -10.60 -5.86
CA LYS A 162 -14.96 -10.53 -7.22
C LYS A 162 -15.80 -9.60 -8.07
N ALA A 163 -15.24 -9.19 -9.20
CA ALA A 163 -16.00 -8.43 -10.17
C ALA A 163 -17.22 -9.25 -10.65
N GLY A 164 -18.37 -8.60 -10.74
CA GLY A 164 -19.65 -9.25 -11.02
C GLY A 164 -20.52 -8.48 -12.01
N LYS A 165 -21.81 -8.85 -12.08
CA LYS A 165 -22.82 -8.13 -12.88
C LYS A 165 -22.94 -6.68 -12.41
N GLY A 166 -23.40 -5.80 -13.31
CA GLY A 166 -23.61 -4.38 -12.99
C GLY A 166 -22.34 -3.58 -12.72
N GLY A 167 -21.16 -4.08 -13.10
CA GLY A 167 -19.90 -3.36 -12.93
C GLY A 167 -19.36 -3.34 -11.50
N VAL A 168 -19.91 -4.15 -10.59
CA VAL A 168 -19.37 -4.33 -9.24
C VAL A 168 -17.95 -4.89 -9.31
N LEU A 169 -17.05 -4.36 -8.47
CA LEU A 169 -15.66 -4.78 -8.33
C LEU A 169 -15.41 -5.51 -6.99
N GLY A 170 -16.21 -5.21 -5.98
CA GLY A 170 -16.20 -5.86 -4.67
C GLY A 170 -16.85 -4.97 -3.60
N THR A 171 -16.82 -5.43 -2.36
CA THR A 171 -17.29 -4.68 -1.19
C THR A 171 -16.08 -4.21 -0.39
N VAL A 172 -16.00 -2.90 -0.17
CA VAL A 172 -14.97 -2.24 0.63
C VAL A 172 -15.21 -2.57 2.10
N GLN A 173 -14.13 -2.86 2.82
CA GLN A 173 -14.16 -3.08 4.26
C GLN A 173 -12.85 -2.62 4.90
N ARG A 174 -12.85 -2.48 6.23
CA ARG A 174 -11.61 -2.24 6.99
C ARG A 174 -10.84 -3.56 7.14
N PRO A 175 -9.52 -3.56 6.98
CA PRO A 175 -8.71 -4.74 7.21
C PRO A 175 -8.55 -4.97 8.72
N LEU A 176 -8.23 -6.19 9.12
CA LEU A 176 -7.86 -6.49 10.49
C LEU A 176 -6.45 -5.94 10.74
N LEU A 177 -6.29 -5.12 11.78
CA LEU A 177 -5.01 -4.54 12.18
C LEU A 177 -4.73 -4.86 13.64
N SER A 178 -3.57 -5.46 13.90
CA SER A 178 -3.07 -5.59 15.27
C SER A 178 -2.79 -4.22 15.89
N LEU A 179 -2.77 -4.16 17.22
CA LEU A 179 -2.39 -2.94 17.95
C LEU A 179 -0.96 -2.53 17.63
N GLU A 180 -0.07 -3.49 17.37
CA GLU A 180 1.31 -3.22 17.02
C GLU A 180 1.43 -2.51 15.67
N VAL A 181 0.68 -2.96 14.66
CA VAL A 181 0.60 -2.26 13.36
C VAL A 181 0.14 -0.83 13.55
N GLN A 182 -0.97 -0.61 14.27
CA GLN A 182 -1.50 0.74 14.49
C GLN A 182 -0.49 1.64 15.20
N ARG A 183 0.22 1.11 16.20
CA ARG A 183 1.27 1.82 16.94
C ARG A 183 2.43 2.21 16.02
N LEU A 184 2.96 1.28 15.23
CA LEU A 184 4.11 1.52 14.35
C LEU A 184 3.78 2.49 13.21
N VAL A 185 2.57 2.43 12.66
CA VAL A 185 2.11 3.38 11.64
C VAL A 185 1.94 4.76 12.25
N SER A 186 1.25 4.86 13.38
CA SER A 186 0.98 6.16 14.05
C SER A 186 2.24 6.84 14.57
N ALA A 187 3.24 6.07 14.99
CA ALA A 187 4.51 6.61 15.47
C ALA A 187 5.34 7.26 14.35
N GLU A 188 5.17 6.81 13.11
CA GLU A 188 5.80 7.45 11.94
C GLU A 188 4.96 8.63 11.45
N ASP A 189 3.71 8.36 11.05
CA ASP A 189 2.75 9.36 10.59
C ASP A 189 1.31 8.82 10.75
N PRO A 190 0.50 9.39 11.66
CA PRO A 190 -0.89 9.00 11.83
C PRO A 190 -1.75 9.13 10.56
N ALA A 191 -1.38 9.99 9.61
CA ALA A 191 -2.10 10.14 8.35
C ALA A 191 -2.06 8.86 7.49
N LEU A 192 -1.03 8.03 7.66
CA LEU A 192 -0.91 6.74 6.95
C LEU A 192 -1.99 5.73 7.36
N LEU A 193 -2.65 5.90 8.52
CA LEU A 193 -3.78 5.07 8.93
C LEU A 193 -4.99 5.21 7.99
N VAL A 194 -5.14 6.33 7.28
CA VAL A 194 -6.18 6.51 6.25
C VAL A 194 -6.02 5.46 5.15
N GLY A 195 -4.79 5.07 4.82
CA GLY A 195 -4.51 4.00 3.86
C GLY A 195 -5.02 2.62 4.29
N PHE A 196 -5.43 2.46 5.55
CA PHE A 196 -6.09 1.27 6.09
C PHE A 196 -7.57 1.50 6.40
N LEU A 197 -8.15 2.60 5.92
CA LEU A 197 -9.53 3.01 6.19
C LEU A 197 -9.84 3.20 7.69
N VAL A 198 -8.79 3.49 8.47
CA VAL A 198 -8.86 3.86 9.88
C VAL A 198 -8.75 5.37 9.96
N ALA A 199 -9.75 6.01 10.57
CA ALA A 199 -9.67 7.44 10.81
C ALA A 199 -8.46 7.71 11.73
N PRO A 200 -7.59 8.69 11.39
CA PRO A 200 -6.49 9.04 12.28
C PRO A 200 -7.09 9.43 13.64
N PRO A 201 -6.43 9.10 14.76
CA PRO A 201 -6.90 9.53 16.07
C PRO A 201 -7.14 11.03 16.03
N ARG A 202 -8.34 11.46 16.43
CA ARG A 202 -8.67 12.89 16.53
C ARG A 202 -7.63 13.51 17.45
N GLN A 203 -6.67 14.26 16.89
CA GLN A 203 -5.79 15.07 17.72
C GLN A 203 -6.71 15.94 18.56
N SER A 204 -6.69 15.73 19.88
CA SER A 204 -7.53 16.53 20.76
C SER A 204 -7.15 17.98 20.51
N ARG A 205 -8.13 18.80 20.09
CA ARG A 205 -7.99 20.26 19.96
C ARG A 205 -7.56 20.95 21.27
N ALA A 206 -7.37 20.19 22.35
CA ALA A 206 -6.96 20.66 23.66
C ALA A 206 -5.45 21.00 23.75
N VAL A 207 -4.56 20.36 22.98
CA VAL A 207 -3.11 20.62 23.10
C VAL A 207 -2.67 21.87 22.32
N ALA A 208 -3.41 22.26 21.27
CA ALA A 208 -3.13 23.47 20.49
C ALA A 208 -3.52 24.78 21.21
N LYS A 209 -4.37 24.73 22.24
CA LYS A 209 -4.73 25.92 23.05
C LYS A 209 -3.82 26.15 24.26
N ALA A 210 -3.03 25.16 24.68
CA ALA A 210 -2.10 25.32 25.81
C ALA A 210 -0.82 26.09 25.43
N ASN A 211 -0.41 26.10 24.16
CA ASN A 211 0.79 26.80 23.70
C ASN A 211 0.55 28.24 23.20
N VAL A 212 -0.68 28.74 23.30
CA VAL A 212 -1.06 30.12 22.91
C VAL A 212 -1.26 31.03 24.13
N LEU A 213 -1.21 30.48 25.36
CA LEU A 213 -1.52 31.23 26.59
C LEU A 213 -0.43 31.19 27.69
N ALA A 214 0.79 30.76 27.37
CA ALA A 214 1.93 31.03 28.26
C ALA A 214 2.47 32.45 27.97
N PRO A 215 2.40 33.42 28.90
CA PRO A 215 3.00 34.72 28.70
C PRO A 215 4.52 34.52 28.68
N ARG A 216 5.18 35.07 27.66
CA ARG A 216 6.64 35.22 27.68
C ARG A 216 7.01 36.09 28.88
N ARG A 217 7.64 35.48 29.89
CA ARG A 217 8.48 36.16 30.88
C ARG A 217 9.75 35.35 31.04
#